data_AF-A0A1V5VLY5-F1
#
_entry.id   AF-A0A1V5VLY5-F1
#
_cell.length_a   1.000
_cell.length_b   1.000
_cell.length_c   1.000
_cell.angle_alpha   90.00
_cell.angle_beta   90.00
_cell.angle_gamma   90.00
#
_symmetry.space_group_name_H-M   'P 1'
#
loop_
_entity.id
_entity.type
_entity.pdbx_description
1 polymer ?
#
loop_
_entity_poly.entity_id
_entity_poly.type
_entity_poly.pdbx_seq_one_letter_code
_entity_poly.pdbx_strand_id
1 'polypeptide(L)'
;MIMAKTNDTRIIDIHGLYADEAKEKLEKEIARAPTCIKIIRVIHGYNKGNILQETVRKRIRSKRIREISPSFSNEGETIIYLY
;
A
#
# COMPACT_ATOMS: atom_id res chain seq x y z
N MET A 1 -5.24 28.69 -17.33
CA MET A 1 -4.36 27.52 -17.12
C MET A 1 -4.99 26.66 -16.04
N ILE A 2 -5.65 25.56 -16.39
CA ILE A 2 -6.30 24.68 -15.42
C ILE A 2 -5.23 23.69 -14.95
N MET A 3 -4.78 23.80 -13.70
CA MET A 3 -3.89 22.81 -13.11
C MET A 3 -4.63 21.47 -13.05
N ALA A 4 -4.12 20.45 -13.75
CA ALA A 4 -4.64 19.09 -13.61
C ALA A 4 -4.51 18.68 -12.14
N LYS A 5 -5.58 18.19 -11.52
CA LYS A 5 -5.50 17.52 -10.22
C LYS A 5 -4.56 16.32 -10.39
N THR A 6 -3.32 16.44 -9.93
CA THR A 6 -2.42 15.29 -9.85
C THR A 6 -3.02 14.32 -8.86
N ASN A 7 -3.47 13.16 -9.35
CA ASN A 7 -3.91 12.07 -8.48
C ASN A 7 -2.67 11.51 -7.77
N ASP A 8 -2.49 11.89 -6.51
CA ASP A 8 -1.35 11.53 -5.67
C ASP A 8 -1.52 10.17 -4.99
N THR A 9 -2.64 9.51 -5.25
CA THR A 9 -3.04 8.28 -4.58
C THR A 9 -3.08 7.11 -5.57
N ARG A 10 -2.44 6.00 -5.20
CA ARG A 10 -2.50 4.73 -5.93
C ARG A 10 -3.18 3.67 -5.07
N ILE A 11 -4.06 2.88 -5.67
CA ILE A 11 -4.70 1.74 -5.01
C ILE A 11 -4.04 0.46 -5.52
N ILE A 12 -3.65 -0.43 -4.61
CA ILE A 12 -3.07 -1.73 -4.94
C ILE A 12 -3.86 -2.81 -4.22
N ASP A 13 -4.42 -3.73 -5.00
CA ASP A 13 -5.11 -4.89 -4.50
C ASP A 13 -4.16 -6.10 -4.46
N ILE A 14 -4.08 -6.73 -3.29
CA ILE A 14 -3.30 -7.93 -2.99
C ILE A 14 -4.16 -9.03 -2.37
N HIS A 15 -5.50 -8.89 -2.35
CA HIS A 15 -6.36 -9.94 -1.81
C HIS A 15 -6.09 -11.28 -2.52
N GLY A 16 -6.02 -12.35 -1.74
CA GLY A 16 -5.82 -13.71 -2.27
C GLY A 16 -4.38 -14.04 -2.69
N LEU A 17 -3.43 -13.11 -2.63
CA LEU A 17 -2.02 -13.43 -2.85
C LEU A 17 -1.41 -14.18 -1.67
N TYR A 18 -0.34 -14.94 -1.93
CA TYR A 18 0.51 -15.43 -0.86
C TYR A 18 1.34 -14.27 -0.26
N ALA A 19 1.73 -14.41 1.00
CA ALA A 19 2.41 -13.34 1.74
C ALA A 19 3.68 -12.83 1.05
N ASP A 20 4.51 -13.74 0.53
CA ASP A 20 5.78 -13.36 -0.09
C ASP A 20 5.56 -12.71 -1.47
N GLU A 21 4.57 -13.17 -2.24
CA GLU A 21 4.16 -12.53 -3.51
C GLU A 21 3.61 -11.11 -3.27
N ALA A 22 2.75 -10.96 -2.27
CA ALA A 22 2.19 -9.66 -1.89
C ALA A 22 3.29 -8.67 -1.47
N LYS A 23 4.26 -9.15 -0.68
CA LYS A 23 5.41 -8.35 -0.25
C LYS A 23 6.24 -7.90 -1.46
N GLU A 24 6.64 -8.83 -2.32
CA GLU A 24 7.48 -8.53 -3.49
C GLU A 24 6.79 -7.55 -4.44
N LYS A 25 5.49 -7.78 -4.72
CA LYS A 25 4.67 -6.88 -5.54
C LYS A 25 4.64 -5.47 -4.95
N LEU A 26 4.36 -5.33 -3.66
CA LEU A 26 4.26 -4.02 -3.02
C LEU A 26 5.60 -3.29 -2.96
N GLU A 27 6.70 -3.97 -2.62
CA GLU A 27 8.02 -3.34 -2.60
C GLU A 27 8.44 -2.82 -3.99
N LYS A 28 8.17 -3.60 -5.05
CA LYS A 28 8.40 -3.18 -6.45
C LYS A 28 7.54 -1.97 -6.83
N GLU A 29 6.26 -2.00 -6.51
CA GLU A 29 5.33 -0.90 -6.82
C GLU A 29 5.69 0.38 -6.07
N ILE A 30 6.01 0.29 -4.78
CA ILE A 30 6.44 1.43 -3.96
C ILE A 30 7.73 2.04 -4.53
N ALA A 31 8.71 1.21 -4.87
CA ALA A 31 9.97 1.69 -5.43
C ALA A 31 9.78 2.43 -6.76
N ARG A 32 8.89 1.91 -7.63
CA ARG A 32 8.63 2.43 -8.98
C ARG A 32 7.58 3.53 -9.06
N ALA A 33 6.83 3.80 -7.98
CA ALA A 33 5.77 4.81 -7.98
C ALA A 33 6.32 6.17 -8.46
N PRO A 34 5.64 6.93 -9.33
CA PRO A 34 6.07 8.29 -9.67
C PRO A 34 6.20 9.17 -8.41
N THR A 35 7.03 10.21 -8.44
CA THR A 35 7.22 11.12 -7.29
C THR A 35 5.96 11.93 -6.94
N CYS A 36 5.01 12.04 -7.88
CA CYS A 36 3.70 12.63 -7.62
C CYS A 36 2.79 11.74 -6.77
N ILE A 37 3.07 10.44 -6.65
CA ILE A 37 2.32 9.54 -5.76
C ILE A 37 2.84 9.69 -4.33
N LYS A 38 1.96 10.14 -3.45
CA LYS A 38 2.21 10.37 -2.02
C LYS A 38 1.51 9.36 -1.13
N ILE A 39 0.48 8.69 -1.63
CA ILE A 39 -0.32 7.73 -0.87
C ILE A 39 -0.49 6.45 -1.68
N ILE A 40 -0.25 5.30 -1.03
CA ILE A 40 -0.63 3.99 -1.55
C ILE A 40 -1.65 3.38 -0.59
N ARG A 41 -2.85 3.08 -1.11
CA ARG A 41 -3.91 2.36 -0.41
C ARG A 41 -3.82 0.88 -0.78
N VAL A 42 -3.53 0.03 0.20
CA VAL A 42 -3.37 -1.42 0.00
C VAL A 42 -4.63 -2.13 0.47
N ILE A 43 -5.31 -2.80 -0.46
CA ILE A 43 -6.46 -3.66 -0.18
C ILE A 43 -5.93 -5.08 -0.01
N HIS A 44 -6.02 -5.61 1.20
CA HIS A 44 -5.57 -6.97 1.52
C HIS A 44 -6.70 -7.89 1.99
N GLY A 45 -7.88 -7.32 2.28
CA GLY A 45 -9.01 -8.04 2.86
C GLY A 45 -8.77 -8.45 4.32
N TYR A 46 -9.81 -8.93 4.99
CA TYR A 46 -9.74 -9.32 6.41
C TYR A 46 -10.41 -10.68 6.73
N ASN A 47 -11.09 -11.29 5.75
CA ASN A 47 -12.03 -12.39 6.00
C ASN A 47 -11.40 -13.77 6.26
N LYS A 48 -10.08 -13.94 6.08
CA LYS A 48 -9.39 -15.25 6.18
C LYS A 48 -8.16 -15.22 7.10
N GLY A 49 -8.12 -14.27 8.03
CA GLY A 49 -7.00 -14.04 8.93
C GLY A 49 -6.17 -12.81 8.57
N ASN A 50 -5.10 -12.58 9.33
CA ASN A 50 -4.33 -11.34 9.33
C ASN A 50 -2.98 -11.44 8.60
N ILE A 51 -2.64 -12.56 7.95
CA ILE A 51 -1.30 -12.77 7.36
C ILE A 51 -0.91 -11.66 6.38
N LEU A 52 -1.80 -11.29 5.45
CA LEU A 52 -1.53 -10.20 4.50
C LEU A 52 -1.48 -8.84 5.20
N GLN A 53 -2.36 -8.60 6.17
CA GLN A 53 -2.35 -7.39 6.98
C GLN A 53 -1.01 -7.23 7.73
N GLU A 54 -0.53 -8.28 8.39
CA GLU A 54 0.76 -8.29 9.08
C GLU A 54 1.92 -8.14 8.11
N THR A 55 1.83 -8.77 6.94
CA THR A 55 2.83 -8.62 5.89
C THR A 55 2.95 -7.15 5.47
N VAL A 56 1.83 -6.49 5.19
CA VAL A 56 1.83 -5.07 4.80
C VAL A 56 2.34 -4.18 5.93
N ARG A 57 1.87 -4.40 7.15
CA ARG A 57 2.16 -3.53 8.29
C ARG A 57 3.56 -3.71 8.89
N LYS A 58 4.17 -4.89 8.75
CA LYS A 58 5.41 -5.25 9.47
C LYS A 58 6.55 -5.73 8.58
N ARG A 59 6.29 -6.29 7.39
CA ARG A 59 7.31 -7.01 6.59
C ARG A 59 7.80 -6.25 5.35
N ILE A 60 7.05 -5.28 4.85
CA ILE A 60 7.42 -4.48 3.67
C ILE A 60 8.54 -3.50 4.01
N ARG A 61 9.49 -3.32 3.09
CA ARG A 61 10.59 -2.36 3.21
C ARG A 61 10.79 -1.57 1.92
N SER A 62 10.86 -0.25 2.04
CA SER A 62 11.33 0.61 0.96
C SER A 62 11.78 1.95 1.53
N LYS A 63 12.83 2.53 0.94
CA LYS A 63 13.35 3.87 1.31
C LYS A 63 12.34 4.99 1.09
N ARG A 64 11.27 4.72 0.34
CA ARG A 64 10.22 5.70 0.01
C ARG A 64 9.10 5.74 1.05
N ILE A 65 9.01 4.74 1.92
CA ILE A 65 7.97 4.67 2.94
C ILE A 65 8.29 5.67 4.04
N ARG A 66 7.37 6.62 4.24
CA ARG A 66 7.38 7.54 5.38
C ARG A 66 6.65 6.93 6.57
N GLU A 67 5.49 6.33 6.33
CA GLU A 67 4.62 5.79 7.37
C GLU A 67 3.72 4.68 6.81
N ILE A 68 3.35 3.71 7.65
CA ILE A 68 2.35 2.69 7.36
C ILE A 68 1.30 2.74 8.48
N SER A 69 0.03 2.97 8.12
CA SER A 69 -1.05 3.18 9.09
C SER A 69 -2.27 2.34 8.71
N PRO A 70 -2.99 1.75 9.69
CA PRO A 70 -4.28 1.13 9.41
C PRO A 70 -5.27 2.17 8.85
N SER A 71 -6.15 1.75 7.95
CA SER A 71 -7.30 2.59 7.57
C SER A 71 -8.27 2.69 8.75
N PHE A 72 -8.78 3.89 9.03
CA PHE A 72 -9.65 4.15 10.18
C PHE A 72 -10.99 3.41 10.11
N SER A 73 -11.54 3.25 8.90
CA SER A 73 -12.88 2.68 8.68
C SER A 73 -12.87 1.32 7.98
N ASN A 74 -11.71 0.76 7.66
CA ASN A 74 -11.61 -0.49 6.90
C ASN A 74 -10.43 -1.36 7.35
N GLU A 75 -10.71 -2.43 8.10
CA GLU A 75 -9.70 -3.36 8.61
C GLU A 75 -8.98 -4.16 7.52
N GLY A 76 -9.60 -4.30 6.34
CA GLY A 76 -9.04 -4.93 5.14
C GLY A 76 -8.14 -4.01 4.33
N GLU A 77 -7.84 -2.81 4.85
CA GLU A 77 -7.05 -1.79 4.19
C GLU A 77 -5.92 -1.27 5.08
N THR A 78 -4.78 -1.00 4.44
CA THR A 78 -3.65 -0.30 5.05
C THR A 78 -3.19 0.83 4.14
N ILE A 79 -2.87 1.99 4.71
CA ILE A 79 -2.41 3.18 4.00
C ILE A 79 -0.89 3.30 4.18
N ILE A 80 -0.17 3.46 3.08
CA ILE A 80 1.27 3.70 3.06
C ILE A 80 1.50 5.12 2.55
N TYR A 81 2.12 5.95 3.38
CA TYR A 81 2.51 7.30 3.01
C TYR A 81 3.93 7.29 2.46
N LEU A 82 4.16 7.98 1.35
CA LEU A 82 5.46 8.11 0.70
C LEU A 82 6.05 9.52 0.90
N TYR A 83 7.38 9.62 0.82
CA TYR A 83 8.11 10.90 0.76
C TYR A 83 7.85 11.67 -0.55
#